data_AF-A0A953KZ48-F1
#
_entry.id   AF-A0A953KZ48-F1
#
_cell.length_a   1.000
_cell.length_b   1.000
_cell.length_c   1.000
_cell.angle_alpha   90.00
_cell.angle_beta   90.00
_cell.angle_gamma   90.00
#
_symmetry.space_group_name_H-M   'P 1'
#
loop_
_entity.id
_entity.type
_entity.pdbx_description
1 polymer ?
#
loop_
_entity_poly.entity_id
_entity_poly.type
_entity_poly.pdbx_seq_one_letter_code
_entity_poly.pdbx_strand_id
1 'polypeptide(L)'
;MLPAFAGAQSGVFSLKKCTPIPDATQMLGSAVVGNRLYVFGGGADKAGWSNNVYSAEISGQGDLGMWRMETPMPERRAYIGNSVEVVNNRIYIVGGTIADTSATKEKDTRAANDALFTSVRSDGTLDAWKHSAPFPDVARSNLATCSSDQNLFILGGTSKNVVHDSVLAAEFAPDGTPTNWRQVAKLPTPLWFHGAAVMDNQMYVWGGLPTPQNANLNDKVYTASVSPNGTLGPWQTESIPMTPAMYSSSFCGINDYLVAIAGRFTNGSLTNTILFSRVVNKRPQQWQALQTDLDTRVYQAVGLDKARGWVFVVGGRYKTDTEKVGRLLNTVQAFSIPQPAEAKITTVQATPGAAAPSASSGGVVALPKLADAAATAKAGGKQVLAFFYSPQVPACRRAWDTVLSSAEFKQLSSSYVLAGVDVTSPDSRYSYQFNIFKVPALAVMTPEGALVKKTIQVLSVDDVKKLLGSN
;
A
#
# COMPACT_ATOMS: atom_id res chain seq x y z
N MET A 1 -20.76 -8.87 8.11
CA MET A 1 -20.51 -7.49 8.60
C MET A 1 -19.24 -7.53 9.45
N LEU A 2 -18.23 -6.72 9.12
CA LEU A 2 -17.02 -6.57 9.95
C LEU A 2 -17.44 -6.09 11.38
N PRO A 3 -16.77 -6.54 12.47
CA PRO A 3 -17.22 -6.26 13.85
C PRO A 3 -17.38 -4.78 14.21
N ALA A 4 -16.60 -3.86 13.61
CA ALA A 4 -16.74 -2.42 13.87
C ALA A 4 -17.77 -1.70 12.98
N PHE A 5 -18.50 -2.42 12.12
CA PHE A 5 -19.59 -1.87 11.30
C PHE A 5 -20.97 -2.23 11.85
N ALA A 6 -21.02 -2.92 13.00
CA ALA A 6 -22.25 -3.26 13.71
C ALA A 6 -22.90 -2.06 14.45
N GLY A 7 -22.26 -0.88 14.44
CA GLY A 7 -22.70 0.33 15.14
C GLY A 7 -23.38 1.38 14.28
N ALA A 8 -23.73 1.08 13.01
CA ALA A 8 -24.47 2.04 12.17
C ALA A 8 -25.92 2.15 12.66
N GLN A 9 -26.19 3.05 13.61
CA GLN A 9 -27.55 3.39 14.06
C GLN A 9 -28.41 4.07 12.97
N SER A 10 -27.94 4.15 11.73
CA SER A 10 -28.69 4.71 10.59
C SER A 10 -28.42 4.04 9.22
N GLY A 11 -27.71 2.91 9.16
CA GLY A 11 -27.43 2.22 7.88
C GLY A 11 -26.38 2.87 6.96
N VAL A 12 -25.78 4.00 7.35
CA VAL A 12 -24.69 4.68 6.63
C VAL A 12 -23.44 4.72 7.52
N PHE A 13 -22.28 4.35 6.96
CA PHE A 13 -20.99 4.42 7.66
C PHE A 13 -20.31 5.76 7.43
N SER A 14 -20.04 6.47 8.52
CA SER A 14 -19.37 7.77 8.47
C SER A 14 -17.86 7.64 8.47
N LEU A 15 -17.21 8.26 7.48
CA LEU A 15 -15.76 8.38 7.43
C LEU A 15 -15.30 9.56 8.29
N LYS A 16 -14.15 9.40 8.94
CA LYS A 16 -13.49 10.47 9.68
C LYS A 16 -13.10 11.59 8.72
N LYS A 17 -13.53 12.81 8.98
CA LYS A 17 -13.08 13.99 8.23
C LYS A 17 -11.73 14.43 8.76
N CYS A 18 -10.76 14.63 7.88
CA CYS A 18 -9.40 15.05 8.20
C CYS A 18 -9.13 16.46 7.65
N THR A 19 -8.01 17.06 8.06
CA THR A 19 -7.52 18.34 7.54
C THR A 19 -7.45 18.29 6.00
N PRO A 20 -8.16 19.18 5.27
CA PRO A 20 -8.23 19.13 3.80
C PRO A 20 -6.89 19.51 3.17
N ILE A 21 -6.61 18.98 1.96
CA ILE A 21 -5.44 19.38 1.18
C ILE A 21 -5.53 20.87 0.77
N PRO A 22 -4.39 21.55 0.52
CA PRO A 22 -4.40 22.98 0.20
C PRO A 22 -5.22 23.30 -1.06
N ASP A 23 -5.05 22.49 -2.11
CA ASP A 23 -5.65 22.72 -3.41
C ASP A 23 -6.66 21.61 -3.76
N ALA A 24 -7.86 22.01 -4.20
CA ALA A 24 -8.83 21.06 -4.74
C ALA A 24 -8.31 20.47 -6.07
N THR A 25 -8.19 19.15 -6.14
CA THR A 25 -7.55 18.47 -7.27
C THR A 25 -8.17 17.11 -7.53
N GLN A 26 -7.97 16.61 -8.75
CA GLN A 26 -8.37 15.27 -9.20
C GLN A 26 -7.21 14.59 -9.92
N MET A 27 -7.34 13.29 -10.14
CA MET A 27 -6.38 12.48 -10.91
C MET A 27 -4.98 12.49 -10.29
N LEU A 28 -4.92 12.82 -8.99
CA LEU A 28 -3.75 12.91 -8.13
C LEU A 28 -3.25 11.54 -7.68
N GLY A 29 -2.07 11.52 -7.05
CA GLY A 29 -1.54 10.35 -6.36
C GLY A 29 -1.41 10.62 -4.86
N SER A 30 -1.38 9.55 -4.08
CA SER A 30 -1.25 9.61 -2.62
C SER A 30 -0.45 8.43 -2.09
N ALA A 31 0.36 8.65 -1.06
CA ALA A 31 1.20 7.63 -0.44
C ALA A 31 1.30 7.87 1.06
N VAL A 32 1.45 6.79 1.84
CA VAL A 32 1.82 6.89 3.26
C VAL A 32 3.16 6.23 3.46
N VAL A 33 4.10 6.94 4.08
CA VAL A 33 5.40 6.40 4.51
C VAL A 33 5.63 6.81 5.95
N GLY A 34 5.79 5.82 6.83
CA GLY A 34 5.87 6.06 8.27
C GLY A 34 4.59 6.69 8.80
N ASN A 35 4.70 7.88 9.37
CA ASN A 35 3.59 8.62 9.98
C ASN A 35 3.20 9.84 9.14
N ARG A 36 3.44 9.84 7.83
CA ARG A 36 3.06 10.96 6.97
C ARG A 36 2.32 10.50 5.72
N LEU A 37 1.26 11.23 5.42
CA LEU A 37 0.52 11.16 4.16
C LEU A 37 1.15 12.17 3.19
N TYR A 38 1.38 11.74 1.96
CA TYR A 38 1.87 12.56 0.85
C TYR A 38 0.83 12.59 -0.24
N VAL A 39 0.66 13.76 -0.86
CA VAL A 39 -0.27 13.98 -1.97
C VAL A 39 0.47 14.73 -3.06
N PHE A 40 0.34 14.29 -4.30
CA PHE A 40 1.12 14.83 -5.40
C PHE A 40 0.37 14.86 -6.72
N GLY A 41 0.69 15.87 -7.52
CA GLY A 41 0.21 16.02 -8.88
C GLY A 41 -1.29 16.28 -9.00
N GLY A 42 -1.87 15.74 -10.07
CA GLY A 42 -3.27 15.95 -10.42
C GLY A 42 -3.50 17.24 -11.23
N GLY A 43 -4.77 17.61 -11.38
CA GLY A 43 -5.17 18.79 -12.13
C GLY A 43 -6.35 19.53 -11.50
N ALA A 44 -6.30 20.86 -11.60
CA ALA A 44 -7.33 21.77 -11.15
C ALA A 44 -7.97 22.55 -12.32
N ASP A 45 -9.26 22.88 -12.23
CA ASP A 45 -10.03 23.46 -13.35
C ASP A 45 -9.50 24.81 -13.84
N LYS A 46 -8.98 25.64 -12.92
CA LYS A 46 -8.41 26.96 -13.26
C LYS A 46 -6.88 27.00 -13.17
N ALA A 47 -6.31 26.31 -12.19
CA ALA A 47 -4.86 26.30 -11.96
C ALA A 47 -4.11 25.29 -12.87
N GLY A 48 -4.83 24.39 -13.53
CA GLY A 48 -4.27 23.41 -14.45
C GLY A 48 -3.55 22.26 -13.75
N TRP A 49 -2.65 21.62 -14.49
CA TRP A 49 -1.92 20.45 -14.03
C TRP A 49 -0.84 20.85 -13.02
N SER A 50 -0.62 20.02 -12.00
CA SER A 50 0.27 20.32 -10.88
C SER A 50 1.47 19.39 -10.83
N ASN A 51 2.60 19.92 -10.37
CA ASN A 51 3.75 19.14 -9.90
C ASN A 51 3.97 19.29 -8.39
N ASN A 52 3.06 19.97 -7.69
CA ASN A 52 3.17 20.21 -6.26
C ASN A 52 3.07 18.88 -5.51
N VAL A 53 3.81 18.83 -4.42
CA VAL A 53 3.76 17.75 -3.45
C VAL A 53 3.49 18.37 -2.09
N TYR A 54 2.48 17.84 -1.39
CA TYR A 54 2.14 18.23 -0.03
C TYR A 54 2.23 17.02 0.88
N SER A 55 2.49 17.26 2.15
CA SER A 55 2.44 16.22 3.18
C SER A 55 1.84 16.70 4.48
N ALA A 56 1.28 15.78 5.25
CA ALA A 56 0.76 16.03 6.60
C ALA A 56 1.06 14.84 7.51
N GLU A 57 1.43 15.12 8.76
CA GLU A 57 1.63 14.09 9.79
C GLU A 57 0.32 13.40 10.14
N ILE A 58 0.41 12.08 10.36
CA ILE A 58 -0.68 11.20 10.75
C ILE A 58 -0.57 10.96 12.25
N SER A 59 -1.61 11.34 12.99
CA SER A 59 -1.75 10.98 14.40
C SER A 59 -2.01 9.47 14.55
N GLY A 60 -1.75 8.90 15.72
CA GLY A 60 -2.09 7.49 15.98
C GLY A 60 -3.59 7.17 15.81
N GLN A 61 -4.45 8.18 15.87
CA GLN A 61 -5.90 8.08 15.68
C GLN A 61 -6.35 8.41 14.24
N GLY A 62 -5.41 8.54 13.29
CA GLY A 62 -5.72 8.84 11.89
C GLY A 62 -6.13 10.29 11.62
N ASP A 63 -5.82 11.23 12.53
CA ASP A 63 -5.94 12.67 12.24
C ASP A 63 -4.77 13.13 11.38
N LEU A 64 -4.99 14.18 10.58
CA LEU A 64 -3.93 14.82 9.81
C LEU A 64 -3.56 16.16 10.43
N GLY A 65 -2.26 16.37 10.63
CA GLY A 65 -1.70 17.67 11.01
C GLY A 65 -1.80 18.71 9.90
N MET A 66 -1.06 19.81 10.05
CA MET A 66 -0.99 20.85 9.03
C MET A 66 -0.26 20.34 7.78
N TRP A 67 -0.77 20.71 6.61
CA TRP A 67 -0.10 20.42 5.35
C TRP A 67 1.12 21.33 5.17
N ARG A 68 2.22 20.74 4.71
CA ARG A 68 3.42 21.47 4.26
C ARG A 68 3.76 21.10 2.83
N MET A 69 4.37 22.04 2.11
CA MET A 69 4.92 21.80 0.78
C MET A 69 6.20 20.96 0.90
N GLU A 70 6.38 20.02 -0.01
CA GLU A 70 7.56 19.17 -0.14
C GLU A 70 8.32 19.46 -1.43
N THR A 71 9.45 18.78 -1.64
CA THR A 71 10.17 18.78 -2.91
C THR A 71 9.21 18.46 -4.07
N PRO A 72 8.95 19.40 -5.00
CA PRO A 72 7.99 19.20 -6.08
C PRO A 72 8.48 18.15 -7.08
N MET A 73 7.55 17.51 -7.78
CA MET A 73 7.90 16.65 -8.92
C MET A 73 8.57 17.48 -10.02
N PRO A 74 9.46 16.89 -10.85
CA PRO A 74 10.16 17.62 -11.91
C PRO A 74 9.22 18.02 -13.05
N GLU A 75 8.02 17.43 -13.10
CA GLU A 75 7.03 17.64 -14.14
C GLU A 75 5.61 17.52 -13.59
N ARG A 76 4.65 18.08 -14.33
CA ARG A 76 3.22 18.05 -13.97
C ARG A 76 2.65 16.71 -14.40
N ARG A 77 2.17 15.91 -13.45
CA ARG A 77 1.71 14.54 -13.71
C ARG A 77 0.34 14.28 -13.11
N ALA A 78 -0.57 13.70 -13.88
CA ALA A 78 -1.90 13.28 -13.44
C ALA A 78 -2.31 11.93 -14.04
N TYR A 79 -3.52 11.48 -13.70
CA TYR A 79 -4.04 10.13 -13.94
C TYR A 79 -3.21 9.05 -13.23
N ILE A 80 -2.84 9.34 -11.98
CA ILE A 80 -1.90 8.54 -11.18
C ILE A 80 -2.51 7.95 -9.90
N GLY A 81 -3.84 7.90 -9.78
CA GLY A 81 -4.53 7.48 -8.55
C GLY A 81 -4.33 6.01 -8.16
N ASN A 82 -4.16 5.12 -9.15
CA ASN A 82 -3.90 3.68 -8.95
C ASN A 82 -2.49 3.28 -9.44
N SER A 83 -1.58 4.25 -9.62
CA SER A 83 -0.24 4.03 -10.16
C SER A 83 0.87 4.51 -9.20
N VAL A 84 0.61 4.39 -7.90
CA VAL A 84 1.50 4.80 -6.82
C VAL A 84 1.84 3.60 -5.95
N GLU A 85 3.13 3.35 -5.75
CA GLU A 85 3.62 2.30 -4.86
C GLU A 85 4.54 2.87 -3.78
N VAL A 86 4.48 2.25 -2.60
CA VAL A 86 5.43 2.47 -1.52
C VAL A 86 6.20 1.19 -1.29
N VAL A 87 7.51 1.23 -1.51
CA VAL A 87 8.42 0.12 -1.20
C VAL A 87 9.56 0.66 -0.33
N ASN A 88 9.69 0.12 0.88
CA ASN A 88 10.55 0.67 1.92
C ASN A 88 10.23 2.15 2.21
N ASN A 89 11.24 3.01 2.17
CA ASN A 89 11.10 4.46 2.37
C ASN A 89 10.89 5.21 1.04
N ARG A 90 10.53 4.53 -0.05
CA ARG A 90 10.46 5.13 -1.38
C ARG A 90 9.04 5.14 -1.91
N ILE A 91 8.71 6.24 -2.59
CA ILE A 91 7.46 6.43 -3.32
C ILE A 91 7.78 6.33 -4.81
N TYR A 92 6.96 5.58 -5.54
CA TYR A 92 7.05 5.42 -6.99
C TYR A 92 5.73 5.86 -7.63
N ILE A 93 5.81 6.61 -8.72
CA ILE A 93 4.69 7.06 -9.55
C ILE A 93 4.95 6.58 -10.97
N VAL A 94 4.14 5.65 -11.47
CA VAL A 94 4.43 4.96 -12.73
C VAL A 94 3.44 5.35 -13.83
N GLY A 95 3.94 5.69 -15.01
CA GLY A 95 3.10 6.12 -16.12
C GLY A 95 2.29 7.38 -15.78
N GLY A 96 1.08 7.45 -16.31
CA GLY A 96 0.20 8.62 -16.20
C GLY A 96 0.34 9.55 -17.40
N THR A 97 -0.15 10.78 -17.25
CA THR A 97 -0.07 11.81 -18.28
C THR A 97 0.74 12.99 -17.76
N ILE A 98 1.61 13.53 -18.60
CA ILE A 98 2.49 14.67 -18.32
C ILE A 98 2.01 15.87 -19.14
N ALA A 99 2.05 17.06 -18.55
CA ALA A 99 1.73 18.32 -19.22
C ALA A 99 2.95 19.27 -19.20
N ASP A 100 3.28 19.87 -20.34
CA ASP A 100 4.42 20.79 -20.48
C ASP A 100 4.12 22.20 -19.92
N THR A 101 2.84 22.57 -19.83
CA THR A 101 2.41 23.87 -19.28
C THR A 101 1.34 23.70 -18.22
N SER A 102 1.11 24.75 -17.41
CA SER A 102 -0.03 24.82 -16.49
C SER A 102 -1.36 25.13 -17.21
N ALA A 103 -1.36 25.31 -18.53
CA ALA A 103 -2.60 25.58 -19.25
C ALA A 103 -3.51 24.35 -19.21
N THR A 104 -4.80 24.56 -18.98
CA THR A 104 -5.83 23.53 -18.80
C THR A 104 -6.18 22.75 -20.07
N LYS A 105 -5.46 22.96 -21.18
CA LYS A 105 -5.75 22.32 -22.45
C LYS A 105 -5.03 20.99 -22.52
N GLU A 106 -5.80 19.90 -22.54
CA GLU A 106 -5.36 18.52 -22.77
C GLU A 106 -4.49 18.32 -24.04
N LYS A 107 -4.38 19.35 -24.89
CA LYS A 107 -3.66 19.33 -26.17
C LYS A 107 -2.13 19.29 -26.05
N ASP A 108 -1.57 19.79 -24.95
CA ASP A 108 -0.11 19.81 -24.71
C ASP A 108 0.30 18.74 -23.70
N THR A 109 -0.25 17.53 -23.87
CA THR A 109 -0.02 16.41 -22.97
C THR A 109 0.58 15.21 -23.69
N ARG A 110 1.39 14.43 -22.96
CA ARG A 110 1.91 13.14 -23.41
C ARG A 110 1.75 12.09 -22.31
N ALA A 111 1.53 10.85 -22.70
CA ALA A 111 1.59 9.75 -21.74
C ALA A 111 3.05 9.52 -21.30
N ALA A 112 3.24 9.03 -20.07
CA ALA A 112 4.54 8.64 -19.53
C ALA A 112 4.77 7.13 -19.69
N ASN A 113 6.02 6.71 -19.87
CA ASN A 113 6.45 5.31 -19.88
C ASN A 113 7.59 5.04 -18.88
N ASP A 114 7.69 5.83 -17.83
CA ASP A 114 8.71 5.71 -16.80
C ASP A 114 8.07 5.68 -15.39
N ALA A 115 8.92 5.50 -14.38
CA ALA A 115 8.59 5.73 -12.99
C ALA A 115 9.32 6.97 -12.48
N LEU A 116 8.59 7.91 -11.88
CA LEU A 116 9.16 8.93 -11.00
C LEU A 116 9.27 8.36 -9.60
N PHE A 117 10.40 8.55 -8.94
CA PHE A 117 10.58 8.06 -7.57
C PHE A 117 11.43 8.98 -6.70
N THR A 118 11.19 8.92 -5.40
CA THR A 118 11.92 9.67 -4.37
C THR A 118 12.02 8.86 -3.08
N SER A 119 13.01 9.17 -2.24
CA SER A 119 13.12 8.62 -0.88
C SER A 119 12.55 9.60 0.15
N VAL A 120 11.93 9.03 1.17
CA VAL A 120 11.49 9.72 2.38
C VAL A 120 12.62 9.66 3.41
N ARG A 121 13.02 10.83 3.91
CA ARG A 121 13.99 10.97 5.01
C ARG A 121 13.34 10.73 6.36
N SER A 122 14.18 10.60 7.40
CA SER A 122 13.73 10.36 8.77
C SER A 122 12.86 11.49 9.36
N ASP A 123 13.04 12.73 8.91
CA ASP A 123 12.20 13.89 9.24
C ASP A 123 10.95 14.00 8.34
N GLY A 124 10.77 13.02 7.46
CA GLY A 124 9.70 12.97 6.48
C GLY A 124 9.94 13.79 5.21
N THR A 125 10.99 14.61 5.12
CA THR A 125 11.24 15.38 3.88
C THR A 125 11.56 14.46 2.71
N LEU A 126 11.27 14.91 1.49
CA LEU A 126 11.56 14.16 0.27
C LEU A 126 12.96 14.47 -0.27
N ASP A 127 13.66 13.43 -0.71
CA ASP A 127 14.81 13.55 -1.61
C ASP A 127 14.39 14.18 -2.96
N ALA A 128 15.38 14.55 -3.76
CA ALA A 128 15.16 14.92 -5.16
C ALA A 128 14.50 13.75 -5.91
N TRP A 129 13.50 14.07 -6.73
CA TRP A 129 12.85 13.11 -7.60
C TRP A 129 13.79 12.64 -8.70
N LYS A 130 13.67 11.37 -9.07
CA LYS A 130 14.44 10.72 -10.13
C LYS A 130 13.50 10.04 -11.11
N HIS A 131 13.93 9.99 -12.37
CA HIS A 131 13.29 9.17 -13.40
C HIS A 131 13.97 7.79 -13.45
N SER A 132 13.17 6.73 -13.61
CA SER A 132 13.69 5.44 -14.05
C SER A 132 14.00 5.46 -15.55
N ALA A 133 14.70 4.43 -16.04
CA ALA A 133 14.64 4.12 -17.47
C ALA A 133 13.18 3.83 -17.89
N PRO A 134 12.80 4.11 -19.15
CA PRO A 134 11.47 3.79 -19.64
C PRO A 134 11.23 2.28 -19.64
N PHE A 135 10.02 1.85 -19.31
CA PHE A 135 9.62 0.46 -19.52
C PHE A 135 9.43 0.17 -21.02
N PRO A 136 9.71 -1.06 -21.50
CA PRO A 136 9.76 -1.41 -22.92
C PRO A 136 8.36 -1.67 -23.50
N ASP A 137 7.49 -0.68 -23.37
CA ASP A 137 6.13 -0.71 -23.89
C ASP A 137 5.63 0.73 -24.13
N VAL A 138 4.41 0.86 -24.66
CA VAL A 138 3.81 2.16 -24.96
C VAL A 138 3.58 2.97 -23.69
N ALA A 139 3.84 4.26 -23.79
CA ALA A 139 3.45 5.23 -22.78
C ALA A 139 1.93 5.24 -22.61
N ARG A 140 1.48 5.20 -21.36
CA ARG A 140 0.06 5.01 -21.02
C ARG A 140 -0.32 5.58 -19.66
N SER A 141 -1.60 5.84 -19.50
CA SER A 141 -2.22 6.31 -18.26
C SER A 141 -3.34 5.37 -17.80
N ASN A 142 -3.91 5.61 -16.62
CA ASN A 142 -5.00 4.79 -16.06
C ASN A 142 -4.66 3.29 -15.93
N LEU A 143 -3.37 2.98 -15.81
CA LEU A 143 -2.84 1.67 -15.48
C LEU A 143 -3.00 1.39 -13.97
N ALA A 144 -2.86 0.13 -13.57
CA ALA A 144 -2.69 -0.23 -12.16
C ALA A 144 -1.24 -0.58 -11.87
N THR A 145 -0.77 -0.23 -10.68
CA THR A 145 0.48 -0.73 -10.11
C THR A 145 0.20 -1.67 -8.94
N CYS A 146 1.16 -2.56 -8.70
CA CYS A 146 1.31 -3.21 -7.41
C CYS A 146 2.78 -3.59 -7.23
N SER A 147 3.19 -3.92 -6.01
CA SER A 147 4.59 -4.22 -5.71
C SER A 147 4.73 -5.43 -4.78
N SER A 148 5.75 -6.23 -5.03
CA SER A 148 6.37 -7.09 -4.02
C SER A 148 7.62 -6.39 -3.47
N ASP A 149 8.34 -7.04 -2.56
CA ASP A 149 9.57 -6.47 -1.99
C ASP A 149 10.68 -6.30 -3.03
N GLN A 150 10.67 -7.15 -4.05
CA GLN A 150 11.73 -7.25 -5.05
C GLN A 150 11.30 -6.70 -6.39
N ASN A 151 9.99 -6.56 -6.64
CA ASN A 151 9.48 -6.21 -7.95
C ASN A 151 8.38 -5.15 -7.91
N LEU A 152 8.46 -4.23 -8.86
CA LEU A 152 7.38 -3.31 -9.23
C LEU A 152 6.65 -3.87 -10.44
N PHE A 153 5.32 -3.88 -10.40
CA PHE A 153 4.47 -4.33 -11.50
C PHE A 153 3.64 -3.19 -12.08
N ILE A 154 3.51 -3.17 -13.42
CA ILE A 154 2.53 -2.34 -14.14
C ILE A 154 1.57 -3.24 -14.92
N LEU A 155 0.29 -2.92 -14.86
CA LEU A 155 -0.78 -3.74 -15.42
C LEU A 155 -1.72 -2.89 -16.26
N GLY A 156 -1.91 -3.32 -17.51
CA GLY A 156 -2.84 -2.71 -18.46
C GLY A 156 -2.67 -1.19 -18.60
N GLY A 157 -3.78 -0.47 -18.64
CA GLY A 157 -3.86 0.96 -18.90
C GLY A 157 -4.34 1.27 -20.31
N THR A 158 -4.36 2.56 -20.66
CA THR A 158 -4.83 3.04 -21.96
C THR A 158 -3.80 3.93 -22.66
N SER A 159 -3.67 3.77 -23.97
CA SER A 159 -2.90 4.64 -24.84
C SER A 159 -3.65 4.86 -26.15
N LYS A 160 -3.89 6.12 -26.53
CA LYS A 160 -4.59 6.48 -27.79
C LYS A 160 -5.90 5.71 -28.00
N ASN A 161 -6.71 5.57 -26.95
CA ASN A 161 -7.97 4.80 -26.91
C ASN A 161 -7.81 3.28 -27.13
N VAL A 162 -6.61 2.74 -26.98
CA VAL A 162 -6.35 1.29 -26.93
C VAL A 162 -6.16 0.87 -25.48
N VAL A 163 -6.91 -0.13 -25.04
CA VAL A 163 -6.78 -0.74 -23.72
C VAL A 163 -5.78 -1.90 -23.80
N HIS A 164 -4.85 -1.98 -22.85
CA HIS A 164 -3.77 -2.95 -22.87
C HIS A 164 -3.99 -4.09 -21.86
N ASP A 165 -3.47 -5.28 -22.19
CA ASP A 165 -3.42 -6.47 -21.33
C ASP A 165 -1.99 -6.79 -20.84
N SER A 166 -1.01 -6.02 -21.29
CA SER A 166 0.41 -6.19 -20.94
C SER A 166 0.63 -6.04 -19.43
N VAL A 167 1.41 -6.96 -18.88
CA VAL A 167 1.95 -6.86 -17.52
C VAL A 167 3.46 -6.82 -17.61
N LEU A 168 4.09 -5.83 -16.98
CA LEU A 168 5.54 -5.75 -16.89
C LEU A 168 5.98 -5.74 -15.44
N ALA A 169 7.15 -6.34 -15.19
CA ALA A 169 7.82 -6.36 -13.91
C ALA A 169 9.20 -5.69 -14.03
N ALA A 170 9.57 -4.90 -13.04
CA ALA A 170 10.91 -4.38 -12.84
C ALA A 170 11.45 -4.82 -11.49
N GLU A 171 12.75 -5.04 -11.41
CA GLU A 171 13.47 -5.24 -10.16
C GLU A 171 13.86 -3.89 -9.56
N PHE A 172 14.16 -3.86 -8.25
CA PHE A 172 14.75 -2.68 -7.63
C PHE A 172 16.27 -2.84 -7.51
N ALA A 173 17.02 -1.90 -8.08
CA ALA A 173 18.45 -1.75 -7.79
C ALA A 173 18.68 -1.42 -6.31
N PRO A 174 19.92 -1.52 -5.77
CA PRO A 174 20.20 -1.21 -4.36
C PRO A 174 19.80 0.21 -3.94
N ASP A 175 19.82 1.16 -4.86
CA ASP A 175 19.39 2.55 -4.64
C ASP A 175 17.87 2.74 -4.85
N GLY A 176 17.12 1.67 -5.07
CA GLY A 176 15.69 1.65 -5.32
C GLY A 176 15.29 1.94 -6.77
N THR A 177 16.22 2.19 -7.69
CA THR A 177 15.87 2.45 -9.09
C THR A 177 15.18 1.23 -9.72
N PRO A 178 13.99 1.37 -10.33
CA PRO A 178 13.38 0.30 -11.11
C PRO A 178 14.26 -0.02 -12.34
N THR A 179 14.66 -1.27 -12.47
CA THR A 179 15.55 -1.76 -13.53
C THR A 179 15.04 -3.07 -14.12
N ASN A 180 15.64 -3.53 -15.21
CA ASN A 180 15.36 -4.83 -15.83
C ASN A 180 13.86 -5.06 -16.12
N TRP A 181 13.19 -4.02 -16.64
CA TRP A 181 11.81 -4.13 -17.07
C TRP A 181 11.65 -5.26 -18.07
N ARG A 182 10.72 -6.17 -17.80
CA ARG A 182 10.38 -7.29 -18.68
C ARG A 182 8.89 -7.54 -18.68
N GLN A 183 8.38 -8.02 -19.80
CA GLN A 183 7.00 -8.50 -19.87
C GLN A 183 6.88 -9.83 -19.12
N VAL A 184 5.80 -10.00 -18.36
CA VAL A 184 5.42 -11.25 -17.69
C VAL A 184 4.05 -11.71 -18.21
N ALA A 185 3.42 -12.71 -17.57
CA ALA A 185 2.13 -13.24 -18.01
C ALA A 185 1.08 -12.11 -18.15
N LYS A 186 0.52 -11.96 -19.36
CA LYS A 186 -0.48 -10.93 -19.68
C LYS A 186 -1.78 -11.15 -18.92
N LEU A 187 -2.51 -10.07 -18.64
CA LEU A 187 -3.85 -10.12 -18.07
C LEU A 187 -4.78 -11.01 -18.93
N PRO A 188 -5.75 -11.72 -18.34
CA PRO A 188 -6.74 -12.50 -19.09
C PRO A 188 -7.63 -11.66 -20.03
N THR A 189 -7.75 -10.37 -19.75
CA THR A 189 -8.45 -9.38 -20.59
C THR A 189 -7.71 -8.04 -20.47
N PRO A 190 -7.70 -7.20 -21.52
CA PRO A 190 -7.21 -5.83 -21.39
C PRO A 190 -7.99 -5.11 -20.29
N LEU A 191 -7.34 -4.25 -19.51
CA LEU A 191 -8.00 -3.46 -18.46
C LEU A 191 -7.39 -2.07 -18.33
N TRP A 192 -8.24 -1.06 -18.12
CA TRP A 192 -7.86 0.29 -17.64
C TRP A 192 -8.82 0.73 -16.54
N PHE A 193 -8.41 1.72 -15.72
CA PHE A 193 -9.17 2.14 -14.54
C PHE A 193 -9.52 0.99 -13.58
N HIS A 194 -8.63 0.00 -13.45
CA HIS A 194 -8.77 -1.17 -12.57
C HIS A 194 -7.84 -1.05 -11.36
N GLY A 195 -7.95 -2.01 -10.44
CA GLY A 195 -7.08 -2.16 -9.28
C GLY A 195 -6.19 -3.39 -9.38
N ALA A 196 -5.02 -3.31 -8.74
CA ALA A 196 -4.15 -4.44 -8.51
C ALA A 196 -3.55 -4.39 -7.10
N ALA A 197 -3.25 -5.55 -6.51
CA ALA A 197 -2.55 -5.65 -5.25
C ALA A 197 -1.78 -6.97 -5.15
N VAL A 198 -0.66 -6.97 -4.42
CA VAL A 198 0.06 -8.19 -4.03
C VAL A 198 -0.07 -8.40 -2.53
N MET A 199 -0.53 -9.59 -2.13
CA MET A 199 -0.62 -10.04 -0.74
C MET A 199 -0.21 -11.51 -0.66
N ASP A 200 0.65 -11.89 0.29
CA ASP A 200 1.11 -13.27 0.50
C ASP A 200 1.59 -13.98 -0.78
N ASN A 201 2.42 -13.29 -1.57
CA ASN A 201 2.95 -13.74 -2.88
C ASN A 201 1.85 -14.11 -3.90
N GLN A 202 0.68 -13.49 -3.79
CA GLN A 202 -0.43 -13.62 -4.73
C GLN A 202 -0.79 -12.22 -5.24
N MET A 203 -0.90 -12.09 -6.55
CA MET A 203 -1.42 -10.90 -7.22
C MET A 203 -2.93 -11.04 -7.39
N TYR A 204 -3.63 -9.94 -7.18
CA TYR A 204 -5.08 -9.78 -7.36
C TYR A 204 -5.33 -8.62 -8.32
N VAL A 205 -6.25 -8.80 -9.27
CA VAL A 205 -6.67 -7.76 -10.23
C VAL A 205 -8.18 -7.73 -10.29
N TRP A 206 -8.79 -6.55 -10.12
CA TRP A 206 -10.25 -6.42 -10.08
C TRP A 206 -10.75 -5.06 -10.57
N GLY A 207 -12.02 -5.04 -10.99
CA GLY A 207 -12.67 -3.84 -11.52
C GLY A 207 -12.13 -3.39 -12.87
N GLY A 208 -12.50 -2.16 -13.25
CA GLY A 208 -12.07 -1.49 -14.46
C GLY A 208 -12.89 -1.84 -15.70
N LEU A 209 -12.37 -1.40 -16.84
CA LEU A 209 -13.02 -1.48 -18.14
C LEU A 209 -12.16 -2.31 -19.11
N PRO A 210 -12.75 -3.27 -19.84
CA PRO A 210 -12.02 -4.03 -20.85
C PRO A 210 -11.93 -3.31 -22.20
N THR A 211 -12.75 -2.29 -22.42
CA THR A 211 -12.80 -1.50 -23.66
C THR A 211 -12.88 -0.01 -23.30
N PRO A 212 -12.67 0.91 -24.26
CA PRO A 212 -12.86 2.34 -24.00
C PRO A 212 -14.29 2.72 -23.60
N GLN A 213 -15.28 1.86 -23.90
CA GLN A 213 -16.69 2.08 -23.58
C GLN A 213 -17.00 1.72 -22.13
N ASN A 214 -17.92 2.45 -21.50
CA ASN A 214 -18.31 2.26 -20.10
C ASN A 214 -19.58 1.42 -19.91
N ALA A 215 -20.03 0.72 -20.96
CA ALA A 215 -21.22 -0.12 -20.95
C ALA A 215 -20.96 -1.53 -20.39
N ASN A 216 -19.72 -2.03 -20.50
CA ASN A 216 -19.32 -3.34 -20.03
C ASN A 216 -18.12 -3.18 -19.08
N LEU A 217 -18.29 -3.47 -17.81
CA LEU A 217 -17.24 -3.41 -16.79
C LEU A 217 -16.71 -4.82 -16.51
N ASN A 218 -15.48 -4.90 -16.00
CA ASN A 218 -14.94 -6.16 -15.49
C ASN A 218 -15.43 -6.40 -14.05
N ASP A 219 -16.31 -7.39 -13.88
CA ASP A 219 -16.76 -7.91 -12.58
C ASP A 219 -15.86 -9.05 -12.05
N LYS A 220 -15.01 -9.63 -12.90
CA LYS A 220 -14.13 -10.73 -12.53
C LYS A 220 -12.99 -10.26 -11.65
N VAL A 221 -12.59 -11.13 -10.72
CA VAL A 221 -11.35 -11.03 -9.97
C VAL A 221 -10.37 -12.04 -10.53
N TYR A 222 -9.19 -11.58 -10.94
CA TYR A 222 -8.12 -12.42 -11.45
C TYR A 222 -7.00 -12.56 -10.43
N THR A 223 -6.40 -13.75 -10.36
CA THR A 223 -5.27 -14.00 -9.46
C THR A 223 -4.13 -14.74 -10.16
N ALA A 224 -2.88 -14.42 -9.78
CA ALA A 224 -1.69 -15.14 -10.22
C ALA A 224 -0.66 -15.20 -9.09
N SER A 225 0.03 -16.33 -8.93
CA SER A 225 1.12 -16.43 -7.96
C SER A 225 2.28 -15.54 -8.39
N VAL A 226 2.96 -14.94 -7.43
CA VAL A 226 4.12 -14.05 -7.66
C VAL A 226 5.37 -14.76 -7.14
N SER A 227 6.30 -15.05 -8.05
CA SER A 227 7.61 -15.60 -7.70
C SER A 227 8.55 -14.50 -7.20
N PRO A 228 9.62 -14.82 -6.43
CA PRO A 228 10.59 -13.83 -5.96
C PRO A 228 11.24 -13.03 -7.10
N ASN A 229 11.59 -13.69 -8.20
CA ASN A 229 12.10 -13.07 -9.41
C ASN A 229 11.02 -12.36 -10.24
N GLY A 230 9.84 -12.06 -9.68
CA GLY A 230 8.76 -11.32 -10.31
C GLY A 230 8.03 -12.03 -11.46
N THR A 231 8.30 -13.31 -11.74
CA THR A 231 7.47 -14.05 -12.71
C THR A 231 6.10 -14.34 -12.11
N LEU A 232 5.08 -14.38 -12.97
CA LEU A 232 3.72 -14.71 -12.59
C LEU A 232 3.40 -16.16 -12.98
N GLY A 233 2.71 -16.87 -12.08
CA GLY A 233 2.02 -18.11 -12.44
C GLY A 233 0.88 -17.87 -13.42
N PRO A 234 0.23 -18.93 -13.91
CA PRO A 234 -0.93 -18.81 -14.78
C PRO A 234 -2.06 -18.05 -14.07
N TRP A 235 -2.70 -17.15 -14.80
CA TRP A 235 -3.86 -16.41 -14.29
C TRP A 235 -5.05 -17.33 -14.05
N GLN A 236 -5.71 -17.14 -12.93
CA GLN A 236 -6.95 -17.79 -12.56
C GLN A 236 -8.07 -16.75 -12.48
N THR A 237 -9.28 -17.13 -12.90
CA THR A 237 -10.48 -16.35 -12.61
C THR A 237 -11.10 -16.90 -11.34
N GLU A 238 -11.29 -16.04 -10.34
CA GLU A 238 -11.94 -16.41 -9.08
C GLU A 238 -13.43 -16.68 -9.28
N SER A 239 -13.98 -17.61 -8.50
CA SER A 239 -15.41 -17.95 -8.58
C SER A 239 -16.33 -16.88 -7.99
N ILE A 240 -15.78 -15.98 -7.17
CA ILE A 240 -16.54 -14.88 -6.54
C ILE A 240 -16.21 -13.56 -7.24
N PRO A 241 -17.11 -13.03 -8.09
CA PRO A 241 -16.94 -11.76 -8.77
C PRO A 241 -17.18 -10.57 -7.84
N MET A 242 -16.64 -9.40 -8.18
CA MET A 242 -16.96 -8.12 -7.57
C MET A 242 -18.26 -7.59 -8.16
N THR A 243 -19.37 -7.76 -7.42
CA THR A 243 -20.69 -7.29 -7.84
C THR A 243 -21.23 -6.25 -6.84
N PRO A 244 -21.64 -5.05 -7.31
CA PRO A 244 -21.53 -4.54 -8.68
C PRO A 244 -20.08 -4.23 -9.10
N ALA A 245 -19.78 -4.34 -10.39
CA ALA A 245 -18.48 -3.95 -10.94
C ALA A 245 -18.29 -2.42 -10.89
N MET A 246 -17.04 -1.98 -10.77
CA MET A 246 -16.69 -0.55 -10.66
C MET A 246 -15.48 -0.20 -11.52
N TYR A 247 -15.39 1.05 -11.96
CA TYR A 247 -14.21 1.63 -12.59
C TYR A 247 -14.05 3.10 -12.16
N SER A 248 -12.87 3.68 -12.45
CA SER A 248 -12.49 5.01 -11.94
C SER A 248 -12.59 5.14 -10.42
N SER A 249 -12.56 4.00 -9.73
CA SER A 249 -12.46 3.89 -8.28
C SER A 249 -11.01 3.99 -7.85
N SER A 250 -10.80 4.33 -6.59
CA SER A 250 -9.53 4.03 -5.95
C SER A 250 -9.58 2.59 -5.48
N PHE A 251 -8.64 1.79 -5.96
CA PHE A 251 -8.54 0.39 -5.59
C PHE A 251 -7.30 0.18 -4.72
N CYS A 252 -7.44 -0.63 -3.67
CA CYS A 252 -6.31 -0.97 -2.84
C CYS A 252 -6.43 -2.35 -2.22
N GLY A 253 -5.27 -2.98 -1.99
CA GLY A 253 -5.11 -4.08 -1.05
C GLY A 253 -4.58 -3.55 0.27
N ILE A 254 -5.25 -3.87 1.38
CA ILE A 254 -4.79 -3.53 2.73
C ILE A 254 -5.12 -4.66 3.68
N ASN A 255 -4.12 -5.10 4.45
CA ASN A 255 -4.22 -6.30 5.29
C ASN A 255 -4.69 -7.51 4.48
N ASP A 256 -5.80 -8.14 4.88
CA ASP A 256 -6.39 -9.26 4.17
C ASP A 256 -7.61 -8.83 3.33
N TYR A 257 -7.65 -7.59 2.81
CA TYR A 257 -8.81 -7.06 2.09
C TYR A 257 -8.44 -6.51 0.71
N LEU A 258 -9.27 -6.84 -0.28
CA LEU A 258 -9.39 -6.12 -1.55
C LEU A 258 -10.49 -5.08 -1.39
N VAL A 259 -10.24 -3.86 -1.85
CA VAL A 259 -11.16 -2.72 -1.64
C VAL A 259 -11.32 -1.90 -2.93
N ALA A 260 -12.54 -1.44 -3.19
CA ALA A 260 -12.87 -0.43 -4.18
C ALA A 260 -13.65 0.70 -3.51
N ILE A 261 -13.19 1.95 -3.68
CA ILE A 261 -13.75 3.12 -3.00
C ILE A 261 -14.27 4.10 -4.05
N ALA A 262 -15.58 4.39 -3.99
CA ALA A 262 -16.26 5.32 -4.89
C ALA A 262 -15.99 5.03 -6.38
N GLY A 263 -16.10 6.02 -7.25
CA GLY A 263 -15.89 5.85 -8.69
C GLY A 263 -17.21 5.75 -9.44
N ARG A 264 -17.30 4.79 -10.36
CA ARG A 264 -18.43 4.65 -11.28
C ARG A 264 -18.89 3.20 -11.40
N PHE A 265 -20.21 3.02 -11.42
CA PHE A 265 -20.86 1.84 -11.98
C PHE A 265 -21.02 1.98 -13.50
N THR A 266 -21.62 0.97 -14.12
CA THR A 266 -21.95 0.92 -15.56
C THR A 266 -22.61 2.21 -16.06
N ASN A 267 -22.32 2.60 -17.30
CA ASN A 267 -22.79 3.83 -17.93
C ASN A 267 -22.33 5.13 -17.25
N GLY A 268 -21.39 5.04 -16.30
CA GLY A 268 -20.80 6.21 -15.65
C GLY A 268 -21.58 6.76 -14.47
N SER A 269 -22.53 5.99 -13.93
CA SER A 269 -23.25 6.32 -12.69
C SER A 269 -22.26 6.44 -11.53
N LEU A 270 -22.17 7.63 -10.94
CA LEU A 270 -21.24 7.92 -9.84
C LEU A 270 -21.70 7.23 -8.55
N THR A 271 -20.75 6.81 -7.73
CA THR A 271 -21.04 6.16 -6.44
C THR A 271 -20.09 6.60 -5.33
N ASN A 272 -20.56 6.56 -4.09
CA ASN A 272 -19.78 6.70 -2.86
C ASN A 272 -19.70 5.40 -2.05
N THR A 273 -20.10 4.28 -2.65
CA THR A 273 -20.02 2.95 -2.04
C THR A 273 -18.56 2.54 -1.86
N ILE A 274 -18.27 1.88 -0.74
CA ILE A 274 -17.04 1.10 -0.55
C ILE A 274 -17.38 -0.38 -0.70
N LEU A 275 -16.80 -1.04 -1.71
CA LEU A 275 -16.86 -2.49 -1.85
C LEU A 275 -15.59 -3.10 -1.26
N PHE A 276 -15.74 -4.18 -0.51
CA PHE A 276 -14.60 -4.92 0.03
C PHE A 276 -14.83 -6.42 0.05
N SER A 277 -13.76 -7.17 -0.16
CA SER A 277 -13.73 -8.63 -0.02
C SER A 277 -12.54 -9.01 0.86
N ARG A 278 -12.80 -9.83 1.88
CA ARG A 278 -11.72 -10.44 2.66
C ARG A 278 -11.06 -11.52 1.82
N VAL A 279 -9.75 -11.65 1.90
CA VAL A 279 -8.97 -12.74 1.31
C VAL A 279 -8.72 -13.79 2.38
N VAL A 280 -9.10 -15.04 2.11
CA VAL A 280 -8.85 -16.19 2.98
C VAL A 280 -8.24 -17.29 2.13
N ASN A 281 -7.13 -17.86 2.57
CA ASN A 281 -6.39 -18.88 1.81
C ASN A 281 -6.11 -18.45 0.36
N LYS A 282 -5.69 -17.19 0.21
CA LYS A 282 -5.42 -16.53 -1.07
C LYS A 282 -6.64 -16.36 -2.00
N ARG A 283 -7.86 -16.64 -1.55
CA ARG A 283 -9.10 -16.50 -2.33
C ARG A 283 -9.98 -15.36 -1.80
N PRO A 284 -10.48 -14.45 -2.65
CA PRO A 284 -11.47 -13.46 -2.23
C PRO A 284 -12.74 -14.17 -1.75
N GLN A 285 -13.34 -13.63 -0.70
CA GLN A 285 -14.64 -14.06 -0.18
C GLN A 285 -15.75 -13.20 -0.78
N GLN A 286 -17.00 -13.44 -0.36
CA GLN A 286 -18.14 -12.65 -0.81
C GLN A 286 -17.90 -11.14 -0.61
N TRP A 287 -18.09 -10.38 -1.68
CA TRP A 287 -17.99 -8.92 -1.64
C TRP A 287 -19.12 -8.33 -0.80
N GLN A 288 -18.76 -7.38 0.05
CA GLN A 288 -19.66 -6.60 0.88
C GLN A 288 -19.64 -5.15 0.42
N ALA A 289 -20.81 -4.53 0.40
CA ALA A 289 -20.97 -3.12 0.11
C ALA A 289 -21.24 -2.34 1.40
N LEU A 290 -20.56 -1.21 1.52
CA LEU A 290 -20.77 -0.26 2.59
C LEU A 290 -21.26 1.05 1.97
N GLN A 291 -22.46 1.46 2.36
CA GLN A 291 -22.95 2.80 2.07
C GLN A 291 -22.31 3.77 3.04
N THR A 292 -21.80 4.89 2.52
CA THR A 292 -21.00 5.83 3.30
C THR A 292 -21.46 7.26 3.12
N ASP A 293 -20.97 8.15 3.98
CA ASP A 293 -21.12 9.60 3.85
C ASP A 293 -19.98 10.25 3.02
N LEU A 294 -19.18 9.44 2.32
CA LEU A 294 -18.21 9.93 1.34
C LEU A 294 -18.95 10.69 0.23
N ASP A 295 -18.39 11.81 -0.25
CA ASP A 295 -18.98 12.46 -1.43
C ASP A 295 -18.88 11.53 -2.64
N THR A 296 -19.94 11.41 -3.42
CA THR A 296 -20.00 10.64 -4.66
C THR A 296 -18.99 11.15 -5.70
N ARG A 297 -17.82 10.51 -5.79
CA ARG A 297 -16.65 11.09 -6.47
C ARG A 297 -15.89 10.10 -7.34
N VAL A 298 -15.09 10.66 -8.26
CA VAL A 298 -14.12 9.96 -9.11
C VAL A 298 -12.77 10.64 -9.07
N TYR A 299 -11.73 9.93 -9.55
CA TYR A 299 -10.37 10.47 -9.69
C TYR A 299 -9.75 10.95 -8.37
N GLN A 300 -10.21 10.42 -7.25
CA GLN A 300 -9.60 10.51 -5.93
C GLN A 300 -8.39 9.56 -5.83
N ALA A 301 -7.54 9.80 -4.85
CA ALA A 301 -6.41 8.93 -4.52
C ALA A 301 -6.60 8.29 -3.14
N VAL A 302 -5.87 7.21 -2.88
CA VAL A 302 -5.86 6.54 -1.57
C VAL A 302 -4.45 6.48 -0.99
N GLY A 303 -4.29 6.94 0.25
CA GLY A 303 -3.09 6.72 1.05
C GLY A 303 -3.33 5.60 2.06
N LEU A 304 -2.38 4.67 2.19
CA LEU A 304 -2.55 3.46 3.01
C LEU A 304 -1.54 3.43 4.16
N ASP A 305 -1.98 3.72 5.38
CA ASP A 305 -1.20 3.38 6.57
C ASP A 305 -1.39 1.89 6.86
N LYS A 306 -0.61 1.07 6.15
CA LYS A 306 -0.67 -0.40 6.28
C LYS A 306 -0.28 -0.86 7.69
N ALA A 307 0.53 -0.09 8.43
CA ALA A 307 0.94 -0.45 9.77
C ALA A 307 -0.18 -0.27 10.80
N ARG A 308 -1.03 0.74 10.64
CA ARG A 308 -2.14 1.03 11.56
C ARG A 308 -3.52 0.66 11.02
N GLY A 309 -3.61 0.26 9.75
CA GLY A 309 -4.85 -0.14 9.09
C GLY A 309 -5.73 1.03 8.64
N TRP A 310 -5.18 2.24 8.49
CA TRP A 310 -5.91 3.41 8.00
C TRP A 310 -5.86 3.54 6.48
N VAL A 311 -7.00 3.91 5.91
CA VAL A 311 -7.17 4.29 4.51
C VAL A 311 -7.60 5.75 4.44
N PHE A 312 -6.83 6.58 3.74
CA PHE A 312 -7.10 8.00 3.52
C PHE A 312 -7.58 8.21 2.08
N VAL A 313 -8.80 8.67 1.89
CA VAL A 313 -9.40 9.04 0.60
C VAL A 313 -9.19 10.53 0.38
N VAL A 314 -8.46 10.89 -0.67
CA VAL A 314 -7.94 12.24 -0.90
C VAL A 314 -8.47 12.82 -2.20
N GLY A 315 -9.06 14.02 -2.11
CA GLY A 315 -9.45 14.83 -3.27
C GLY A 315 -10.49 14.16 -4.18
N GLY A 316 -10.35 14.40 -5.48
CA GLY A 316 -11.23 13.89 -6.53
C GLY A 316 -12.18 14.94 -7.10
N ARG A 317 -13.07 14.49 -7.97
CA ARG A 317 -14.16 15.31 -8.53
C ARG A 317 -15.51 14.73 -8.13
N TYR A 318 -16.35 15.60 -7.62
CA TYR A 318 -17.76 15.38 -7.35
C TYR A 318 -18.59 15.98 -8.48
N LYS A 319 -19.74 15.39 -8.80
CA LYS A 319 -20.73 15.99 -9.70
C LYS A 319 -22.12 15.57 -9.26
N THR A 320 -23.03 16.53 -9.03
CA THR A 320 -24.46 16.24 -8.88
C THR A 320 -25.14 16.08 -10.24
N ASP A 321 -26.33 15.49 -10.25
CA ASP A 321 -27.20 15.46 -11.44
C ASP A 321 -27.62 16.87 -11.92
N THR A 322 -27.60 17.86 -11.01
CA THR A 322 -27.97 19.25 -11.30
C THR A 322 -26.80 20.11 -11.79
N GLU A 323 -25.55 19.68 -11.57
CA GLU A 323 -24.35 20.42 -11.94
C GLU A 323 -23.94 20.12 -13.40
N LYS A 324 -23.84 21.17 -14.22
CA LYS A 324 -23.29 21.03 -15.59
C LYS A 324 -21.80 20.68 -15.57
N VAL A 325 -21.05 21.27 -14.64
CA VAL A 325 -19.62 21.02 -14.39
C VAL A 325 -19.48 20.57 -12.94
N GLY A 326 -18.93 19.37 -12.72
CA GLY A 326 -18.68 18.87 -11.37
C GLY A 326 -17.58 19.67 -10.66
N ARG A 327 -17.62 19.75 -9.32
CA ARG A 327 -16.61 20.47 -8.51
C ARG A 327 -15.45 19.58 -8.07
N LEU A 328 -14.27 20.17 -8.01
CA LEU A 328 -13.09 19.51 -7.42
C LEU A 328 -13.17 19.53 -5.90
N LEU A 329 -12.63 18.48 -5.29
CA LEU A 329 -12.59 18.31 -3.84
C LEU A 329 -11.16 18.49 -3.33
N ASN A 330 -11.04 19.16 -2.19
CA ASN A 330 -9.83 19.20 -1.37
C ASN A 330 -9.99 18.39 -0.07
N THR A 331 -11.11 17.70 0.09
CA THR A 331 -11.41 16.94 1.30
C THR A 331 -10.45 15.76 1.46
N VAL A 332 -10.09 15.45 2.70
CA VAL A 332 -9.54 14.16 3.07
C VAL A 332 -10.49 13.47 4.04
N GLN A 333 -10.87 12.24 3.74
CA GLN A 333 -11.68 11.39 4.61
C GLN A 333 -10.95 10.08 4.89
N ALA A 334 -11.01 9.60 6.11
CA ALA A 334 -10.30 8.39 6.53
C ALA A 334 -11.25 7.38 7.16
N PHE A 335 -10.91 6.11 7.00
CA PHE A 335 -11.51 5.03 7.76
C PHE A 335 -10.46 3.98 8.06
N SER A 336 -10.65 3.27 9.17
CA SER A 336 -9.86 2.08 9.46
C SER A 336 -10.63 0.85 8.99
N ILE A 337 -9.90 -0.14 8.50
CA ILE A 337 -10.47 -1.47 8.29
C ILE A 337 -10.14 -2.28 9.55
N PRO A 338 -11.06 -2.35 10.53
CA PRO A 338 -10.82 -3.02 11.80
C PRO A 338 -10.43 -4.47 11.54
N GLN A 339 -9.30 -4.88 12.11
CA GLN A 339 -8.97 -6.29 12.18
C GLN A 339 -9.82 -6.95 13.29
N PRO A 340 -10.13 -8.25 13.20
CA PRO A 340 -10.75 -8.96 14.32
C PRO A 340 -9.94 -8.69 15.59
N ALA A 341 -10.61 -8.19 16.64
CA ALA A 341 -9.94 -7.76 17.86
C ALA A 341 -9.02 -8.86 18.41
N GLU A 342 -7.78 -8.51 18.76
CA GLU A 342 -6.92 -9.38 19.56
C GLU A 342 -7.38 -9.35 21.02
N ALA A 343 -7.33 -10.50 21.69
CA ALA A 343 -7.31 -10.55 23.14
C ALA A 343 -6.13 -9.69 23.64
N LYS A 344 -6.38 -8.86 24.67
CA LYS A 344 -5.43 -7.87 25.21
C LYS A 344 -4.02 -8.47 25.38
N ILE A 345 -3.03 -7.88 24.70
CA ILE A 345 -1.61 -8.13 24.93
C ILE A 345 -1.18 -7.27 26.11
N THR A 346 -0.93 -7.90 27.26
CA THR A 346 -0.40 -7.24 28.46
C THR A 346 1.12 -7.42 28.45
N THR A 347 1.88 -6.34 28.28
CA THR A 347 3.33 -6.34 28.47
C THR A 347 3.64 -6.49 29.96
N VAL A 348 4.22 -7.63 30.36
CA VAL A 348 4.76 -7.81 31.72
C VAL A 348 6.22 -7.41 31.71
N GLN A 349 6.62 -6.51 32.62
CA GLN A 349 8.03 -6.24 32.89
C GLN A 349 8.66 -7.49 33.51
N ALA A 350 9.73 -8.01 32.91
CA ALA A 350 10.42 -9.17 33.43
C ALA A 350 11.26 -8.78 34.67
N THR A 351 10.95 -9.37 35.82
CA THR A 351 11.82 -9.42 37.00
C THR A 351 12.88 -10.52 36.78
N PRO A 352 14.16 -10.34 37.14
CA PRO A 352 15.17 -11.37 36.94
C PRO A 352 14.95 -12.57 37.87
N GLY A 353 14.77 -13.78 37.30
CA GLY A 353 14.93 -15.05 38.04
C GLY A 353 13.70 -15.96 38.21
N ALA A 354 12.94 -16.26 37.15
CA ALA A 354 11.96 -17.35 37.21
C ALA A 354 11.94 -18.21 35.92
N ALA A 355 11.81 -19.52 36.11
CA ALA A 355 11.84 -20.56 35.09
C ALA A 355 10.71 -20.42 34.03
N ALA A 356 10.98 -20.94 32.83
CA ALA A 356 10.14 -20.83 31.64
C ALA A 356 8.70 -21.39 31.85
N PRO A 357 7.64 -20.72 31.38
CA PRO A 357 6.30 -21.26 31.43
C PRO A 357 6.00 -22.19 30.24
N SER A 358 5.26 -23.26 30.55
CA SER A 358 4.68 -24.24 29.62
C SER A 358 3.58 -23.65 28.74
N ALA A 359 3.45 -24.21 27.53
CA ALA A 359 2.53 -23.76 26.48
C ALA A 359 1.03 -23.77 26.88
N SER A 360 0.36 -22.64 26.69
CA SER A 360 -1.10 -22.55 26.55
C SER A 360 -1.53 -21.36 25.68
N SER A 361 -2.49 -21.63 24.78
CA SER A 361 -3.38 -20.73 24.02
C SER A 361 -2.84 -19.40 23.47
N GLY A 362 -2.51 -19.38 22.17
CA GLY A 362 -2.86 -18.32 21.21
C GLY A 362 -2.29 -16.90 21.38
N GLY A 363 -1.33 -16.69 22.28
CA GLY A 363 -0.63 -15.42 22.45
C GLY A 363 0.79 -15.45 21.89
N VAL A 364 1.19 -14.37 21.23
CA VAL A 364 2.59 -14.09 20.87
C VAL A 364 3.42 -14.16 22.16
N VAL A 365 4.45 -15.02 22.22
CA VAL A 365 5.43 -14.99 23.32
C VAL A 365 6.06 -13.59 23.32
N ALA A 366 5.92 -12.85 24.41
CA ALA A 366 6.38 -11.47 24.49
C ALA A 366 7.90 -11.42 24.31
N LEU A 367 8.36 -10.99 23.12
CA LEU A 367 9.77 -10.72 22.88
C LEU A 367 10.22 -9.51 23.72
N PRO A 368 11.44 -9.51 24.27
CA PRO A 368 11.99 -8.35 24.97
C PRO A 368 11.97 -7.10 24.09
N LYS A 369 11.88 -5.93 24.72
CA LYS A 369 12.08 -4.66 24.01
C LYS A 369 13.50 -4.60 23.46
N LEU A 370 13.67 -3.89 22.35
CA LEU A 370 14.96 -3.79 21.67
C LEU A 370 16.09 -3.30 22.58
N ALA A 371 15.83 -2.36 23.49
CA ALA A 371 16.82 -1.86 24.44
C ALA A 371 17.31 -2.95 25.42
N ASP A 372 16.38 -3.77 25.94
CA ASP A 372 16.70 -4.84 26.89
C ASP A 372 17.46 -5.98 26.20
N ALA A 373 17.03 -6.33 24.99
CA ALA A 373 17.72 -7.29 24.14
C ALA A 373 19.14 -6.82 23.79
N ALA A 374 19.33 -5.53 23.48
CA ALA A 374 20.63 -4.96 23.18
C ALA A 374 21.58 -5.02 24.39
N ALA A 375 21.10 -4.70 25.60
CA ALA A 375 21.88 -4.83 26.83
C ALA A 375 22.31 -6.30 27.08
N THR A 376 21.38 -7.25 26.88
CA THR A 376 21.64 -8.68 27.01
C THR A 376 22.64 -9.18 25.97
N ALA A 377 22.50 -8.73 24.71
CA ALA A 377 23.39 -9.06 23.62
C ALA A 377 24.81 -8.55 23.87
N LYS A 378 24.94 -7.33 24.42
CA LYS A 378 26.24 -6.75 24.81
C LYS A 378 26.94 -7.58 25.88
N ALA A 379 26.21 -7.97 26.92
CA ALA A 379 26.75 -8.80 27.99
C ALA A 379 27.18 -10.20 27.51
N GLY A 380 26.44 -10.77 26.55
CA GLY A 380 26.71 -12.09 26.00
C GLY A 380 27.61 -12.15 24.76
N GLY A 381 28.11 -11.01 24.26
CA GLY A 381 28.88 -10.95 23.01
C GLY A 381 28.10 -11.43 21.78
N LYS A 382 26.77 -11.26 21.76
CA LYS A 382 25.87 -11.69 20.69
C LYS A 382 25.35 -10.50 19.88
N GLN A 383 24.71 -10.78 18.75
CA GLN A 383 23.90 -9.80 18.01
C GLN A 383 22.43 -9.91 18.40
N VAL A 384 21.66 -8.86 18.11
CA VAL A 384 20.20 -8.86 18.29
C VAL A 384 19.53 -9.26 16.97
N LEU A 385 18.53 -10.13 17.03
CA LEU A 385 17.61 -10.41 15.94
C LEU A 385 16.23 -9.85 16.31
N ALA A 386 15.89 -8.71 15.72
CA ALA A 386 14.69 -7.95 16.02
C ALA A 386 13.56 -8.25 15.03
N PHE A 387 12.38 -8.58 15.55
CA PHE A 387 11.14 -8.74 14.80
C PHE A 387 10.34 -7.44 14.79
N PHE A 388 10.22 -6.83 13.63
CA PHE A 388 9.41 -5.63 13.39
C PHE A 388 8.00 -6.06 13.01
N TYR A 389 7.02 -5.63 13.79
CA TYR A 389 5.64 -6.03 13.63
C TYR A 389 4.66 -4.90 13.92
N SER A 390 3.42 -5.09 13.51
CA SER A 390 2.28 -4.33 14.01
C SER A 390 1.22 -5.33 14.48
N PRO A 391 0.63 -5.14 15.68
CA PRO A 391 -0.53 -5.91 16.13
C PRO A 391 -1.73 -5.79 15.18
N GLN A 392 -1.79 -4.72 14.37
CA GLN A 392 -2.89 -4.44 13.45
C GLN A 392 -2.72 -5.11 12.07
N VAL A 393 -1.63 -5.84 11.83
CA VAL A 393 -1.31 -6.43 10.52
C VAL A 393 -1.40 -7.96 10.61
N PRO A 394 -2.41 -8.60 9.99
CA PRO A 394 -2.61 -10.05 10.06
C PRO A 394 -1.41 -10.89 9.61
N ALA A 395 -0.65 -10.39 8.62
CA ALA A 395 0.56 -11.05 8.16
C ALA A 395 1.62 -11.19 9.27
N CYS A 396 1.67 -10.27 10.25
CA CYS A 396 2.58 -10.38 11.38
C CYS A 396 2.24 -11.56 12.29
N ARG A 397 0.95 -11.77 12.55
CA ARG A 397 0.47 -12.96 13.28
C ARG A 397 0.75 -14.24 12.51
N ARG A 398 0.48 -14.26 11.20
CA ARG A 398 0.82 -15.42 10.36
C ARG A 398 2.31 -15.75 10.43
N ALA A 399 3.19 -14.76 10.28
CA ALA A 399 4.64 -14.96 10.39
C ALA A 399 5.05 -15.44 11.79
N TRP A 400 4.38 -14.96 12.84
CA TRP A 400 4.63 -15.48 14.19
C TRP A 400 4.31 -16.97 14.31
N ASP A 401 3.10 -17.35 13.89
CA ASP A 401 2.56 -18.69 14.06
C ASP A 401 3.31 -19.71 13.18
N THR A 402 3.67 -19.33 11.95
CA THR A 402 4.25 -20.26 10.97
C THR A 402 5.78 -20.20 10.87
N VAL A 403 6.40 -19.07 11.22
CA VAL A 403 7.86 -18.87 11.08
C VAL A 403 8.51 -18.79 12.44
N LEU A 404 8.23 -17.75 13.23
CA LEU A 404 8.98 -17.47 14.47
C LEU A 404 8.73 -18.51 15.57
N SER A 405 7.57 -19.16 15.58
CA SER A 405 7.25 -20.22 16.54
C SER A 405 7.81 -21.59 16.16
N SER A 406 8.34 -21.75 14.93
CA SER A 406 8.84 -23.02 14.43
C SER A 406 10.11 -23.49 15.14
N ALA A 407 10.31 -24.81 15.22
CA ALA A 407 11.53 -25.40 15.77
C ALA A 407 12.78 -24.98 14.95
N GLU A 408 12.62 -24.88 13.63
CA GLU A 408 13.68 -24.46 12.72
C GLU A 408 14.12 -23.02 12.97
N PHE A 409 13.19 -22.08 13.17
CA PHE A 409 13.53 -20.72 13.56
C PHE A 409 14.29 -20.67 14.88
N LYS A 410 13.86 -21.44 15.90
CA LYS A 410 14.56 -21.50 17.20
C LYS A 410 16.01 -21.98 17.05
N GLN A 411 16.24 -22.95 16.15
CA GLN A 411 17.59 -23.41 15.84
C GLN A 411 18.41 -22.32 15.13
N LEU A 412 17.86 -21.73 14.07
CA LEU A 412 18.51 -20.69 13.28
C LEU A 412 18.84 -19.43 14.09
N SER A 413 17.98 -19.07 15.06
CA SER A 413 18.12 -17.86 15.88
C SER A 413 18.90 -18.06 17.18
N SER A 414 19.37 -19.28 17.49
CA SER A 414 20.02 -19.62 18.77
C SER A 414 21.29 -18.80 19.11
N SER A 415 21.99 -18.30 18.09
CA SER A 415 23.17 -17.43 18.24
C SER A 415 22.83 -15.95 18.48
N TYR A 416 21.56 -15.58 18.48
CA TYR A 416 21.08 -14.20 18.60
C TYR A 416 20.28 -13.99 19.88
N VAL A 417 20.17 -12.74 20.31
CA VAL A 417 19.17 -12.32 21.32
C VAL A 417 17.96 -11.78 20.57
N LEU A 418 16.78 -12.32 20.85
CA LEU A 418 15.55 -11.90 20.16
C LEU A 418 15.00 -10.59 20.75
N ALA A 419 14.42 -9.76 19.89
CA ALA A 419 13.72 -8.53 20.27
C ALA A 419 12.41 -8.36 19.49
N GLY A 420 11.42 -7.70 20.08
CA GLY A 420 10.22 -7.24 19.40
C GLY A 420 10.25 -5.72 19.21
N VAL A 421 9.82 -5.25 18.03
CA VAL A 421 9.67 -3.82 17.71
C VAL A 421 8.27 -3.58 17.13
N ASP A 422 7.40 -2.98 17.92
CA ASP A 422 6.08 -2.52 17.46
C ASP A 422 6.22 -1.20 16.71
N VAL A 423 6.02 -1.24 15.39
CA VAL A 423 6.17 -0.09 14.48
C VAL A 423 5.08 0.96 14.63
N THR A 424 4.07 0.72 15.46
CA THR A 424 2.99 1.67 15.78
C THR A 424 3.21 2.40 17.10
N SER A 425 4.19 1.96 17.91
CA SER A 425 4.53 2.50 19.22
C SER A 425 5.62 3.60 19.15
N PRO A 426 6.03 4.22 20.27
CA PRO A 426 7.19 5.11 20.31
C PRO A 426 8.50 4.47 19.76
N ASP A 427 8.60 3.14 19.73
CA ASP A 427 9.72 2.41 19.12
C ASP A 427 9.73 2.50 17.58
N SER A 428 8.70 3.08 16.95
CA SER A 428 8.63 3.37 15.51
C SER A 428 9.80 4.21 14.98
N ARG A 429 10.55 4.91 15.85
CA ARG A 429 11.81 5.56 15.47
C ARG A 429 12.80 4.60 14.79
N TYR A 430 12.82 3.34 15.21
CA TYR A 430 13.70 2.31 14.64
C TYR A 430 13.30 1.96 13.21
N SER A 431 12.00 2.05 12.87
CA SER A 431 11.53 1.91 11.49
C SER A 431 12.16 2.95 10.57
N TYR A 432 12.28 4.20 11.03
CA TYR A 432 12.98 5.25 10.27
C TYR A 432 14.48 5.02 10.22
N GLN A 433 15.10 4.69 11.35
CA GLN A 433 16.54 4.45 11.43
C GLN A 433 16.98 3.32 10.49
N PHE A 434 16.16 2.26 10.37
CA PHE A 434 16.50 1.06 9.62
C PHE A 434 15.78 0.96 8.27
N ASN A 435 15.00 1.97 7.89
CA ASN A 435 14.16 1.99 6.69
C ASN A 435 13.20 0.77 6.58
N ILE A 436 12.53 0.40 7.68
CA ILE A 436 11.59 -0.72 7.76
C ILE A 436 10.16 -0.17 7.85
N PHE A 437 9.48 -0.10 6.71
CA PHE A 437 8.12 0.46 6.59
C PHE A 437 7.07 -0.57 6.18
N LYS A 438 7.50 -1.80 5.90
CA LYS A 438 6.65 -2.96 5.66
C LYS A 438 6.92 -3.99 6.75
N VAL A 439 5.85 -4.57 7.27
CA VAL A 439 5.89 -5.58 8.34
C VAL A 439 5.03 -6.78 7.93
N PRO A 440 5.35 -8.01 8.39
CA PRO A 440 6.43 -8.37 9.33
C PRO A 440 7.82 -8.31 8.71
N ALA A 441 8.83 -7.88 9.45
CA ALA A 441 10.24 -7.87 9.02
C ALA A 441 11.19 -8.34 10.13
N LEU A 442 12.39 -8.80 9.76
CA LEU A 442 13.46 -9.15 10.70
C LEU A 442 14.69 -8.29 10.42
N ALA A 443 15.41 -7.89 11.47
CA ALA A 443 16.67 -7.17 11.36
C ALA A 443 17.71 -7.75 12.32
N VAL A 444 18.93 -7.94 11.83
CA VAL A 444 20.11 -8.25 12.65
C VAL A 444 20.80 -6.93 12.99
N MET A 445 21.10 -6.76 14.28
CA MET A 445 21.67 -5.54 14.82
C MET A 445 22.85 -5.85 15.74
N THR A 446 23.83 -4.95 15.80
CA THR A 446 24.85 -4.99 16.86
C THR A 446 24.22 -4.59 18.19
N PRO A 447 24.83 -4.98 19.34
CA PRO A 447 24.38 -4.50 20.65
C PRO A 447 24.37 -2.99 20.82
N GLU A 448 25.15 -2.27 20.02
CA GLU A 448 25.23 -0.80 19.99
C GLU A 448 24.10 -0.17 19.16
N GLY A 449 23.26 -0.98 18.51
CA GLY A 449 22.10 -0.53 17.74
C GLY A 449 22.38 -0.25 16.27
N ALA A 450 23.53 -0.66 15.73
CA ALA A 450 23.82 -0.55 14.31
C ALA A 450 23.14 -1.69 13.53
N LEU A 451 22.50 -1.35 12.40
CA LEU A 451 21.90 -2.34 11.50
C LEU A 451 23.00 -3.10 10.75
N VAL A 452 22.92 -4.43 10.78
CA VAL A 452 23.82 -5.31 10.02
C VAL A 452 23.16 -5.74 8.72
N LYS A 453 21.94 -6.28 8.81
CA LYS A 453 21.15 -6.77 7.68
C LYS A 453 19.68 -6.86 8.07
N LYS A 454 18.77 -6.84 7.10
CA LYS A 454 17.32 -6.94 7.34
C LYS A 454 16.61 -7.66 6.20
N THR A 455 15.42 -8.17 6.49
CA THR A 455 14.42 -8.50 5.48
C THR A 455 13.54 -7.28 5.21
N ILE A 456 12.82 -7.31 4.08
CA ILE A 456 11.74 -6.35 3.79
C ILE A 456 10.41 -6.93 4.28
N GLN A 457 10.19 -8.22 4.07
CA GLN A 457 9.08 -8.99 4.64
C GLN A 457 9.55 -10.39 5.09
N VAL A 458 8.86 -10.99 6.06
CA VAL A 458 9.03 -12.38 6.47
C VAL A 458 7.77 -13.16 6.17
N LEU A 459 7.85 -14.09 5.22
CA LEU A 459 6.73 -14.93 4.78
C LEU A 459 7.00 -16.42 5.05
N SER A 460 8.27 -16.84 5.09
CA SER A 460 8.66 -18.22 5.37
C SER A 460 9.96 -18.32 6.16
N VAL A 461 10.30 -19.54 6.60
CA VAL A 461 11.61 -19.84 7.22
C VAL A 461 12.76 -19.64 6.23
N ASP A 462 12.54 -19.80 4.93
CA ASP A 462 13.57 -19.56 3.92
C ASP A 462 13.99 -18.08 3.88
N ASP A 463 13.09 -17.15 4.20
CA ASP A 463 13.44 -15.73 4.34
C ASP A 463 14.40 -15.52 5.52
N VAL A 464 14.22 -16.29 6.60
CA VAL A 464 15.12 -16.29 7.77
C VAL A 464 16.48 -16.89 7.42
N LYS A 465 16.51 -18.01 6.70
CA LYS A 465 17.74 -18.64 6.20
C LYS A 465 18.56 -17.68 5.34
N LYS A 466 17.90 -17.02 4.38
CA LYS A 466 18.53 -15.99 3.53
C LYS A 466 19.07 -14.82 4.35
N LEU A 467 18.31 -14.34 5.34
CA LEU A 467 18.77 -13.29 6.24
C LEU A 467 20.01 -13.75 7.00
N LEU A 468 19.98 -14.94 7.61
CA LEU A 468 21.02 -15.37 8.54
C LEU A 468 22.25 -15.98 7.85
N GLY A 469 22.15 -16.35 6.57
CA GLY A 469 23.24 -16.95 5.80
C GLY A 469 23.38 -18.45 6.03
N SER A 470 22.29 -19.13 6.39
CA SER A 470 22.25 -20.58 6.60
C SER A 470 21.58 -21.22 5.39
N ASN A 471 22.34 -21.89 4.53
CA ASN A 471 21.81 -22.64 3.38
C ASN A 471 21.19 -23.96 3.82
#